data_AF-A0A1G2Q421-F1
#
_entry.id   AF-A0A1G2Q421-F1
#
_cell.length_a   1.000
_cell.length_b   1.000
_cell.length_c   1.000
_cell.angle_alpha   90.00
_cell.angle_beta   90.00
_cell.angle_gamma   90.00
#
_symmetry.space_group_name_H-M   'P 1'
#
loop_
_entity.id
_entity.type
_entity.pdbx_description
1 polymer ?
#
loop_
_entity_poly.entity_id
_entity_poly.type
_entity_poly.pdbx_seq_one_letter_code
_entity_poly.pdbx_strand_id
1 'polypeptide(L)'
;MLKKYYPKIQFSINLSREKKIFLQRTRNLQKFLPVGMNFVMRKEFIKEKNKILNAYLDTYYLNQKEYLADSVQNTQTKWKKVEKVFFNKVDKMFNNWPWPKGNYRGYVSIARSFPRYIEEKVFAFPTQSYKPGRENIDLRVTSHEMLHFIEYDYLQKKFGLQASESNSPDNTFWQFTENLNVLIENTNFWREFNMGYKSEPYSDCQKLYVKMKKIWDKNKDIDNLIKKTFKLN
;
A
#
# COMPACT_ATOMS: atom_id res chain seq x y z
N MET A 1 -4.79 21.64 25.59
CA MET A 1 -5.04 20.42 24.78
C MET A 1 -3.73 19.95 24.17
N LEU A 2 -3.31 18.71 24.43
CA LEU A 2 -2.10 18.16 23.81
C LEU A 2 -2.28 18.07 22.29
N LYS A 3 -1.30 18.53 21.52
CA LYS A 3 -1.34 18.50 20.06
C LYS A 3 -1.35 17.04 19.59
N LYS A 4 -2.41 16.63 18.89
CA LYS A 4 -2.52 15.29 18.31
C LYS A 4 -1.37 15.03 17.33
N TYR A 5 -0.73 13.87 17.45
CA TYR A 5 0.32 13.44 16.53
C TYR A 5 -0.30 12.93 15.22
N TYR A 6 0.15 13.49 14.11
CA TYR A 6 -0.08 12.93 12.78
C TYR A 6 1.25 12.61 12.10
N PRO A 7 1.38 11.44 11.47
CA PRO A 7 2.57 11.08 10.71
C PRO A 7 2.96 12.14 9.68
N LYS A 8 4.27 12.37 9.56
CA LYS A 8 4.87 13.09 8.43
C LYS A 8 5.64 12.09 7.58
N ILE A 9 5.28 12.01 6.30
CA ILE A 9 5.88 11.09 5.36
C ILE A 9 7.05 11.77 4.67
N GLN A 10 8.21 11.10 4.69
CA GLN A 10 9.36 11.46 3.87
C GLN A 10 9.37 10.58 2.60
N PHE A 11 9.19 11.20 1.44
CA PHE A 11 9.26 10.50 0.16
C PHE A 11 10.70 10.51 -0.38
N SER A 12 11.15 9.40 -0.97
CA SER A 12 12.54 9.23 -1.41
C SER A 12 12.70 8.25 -2.57
N ILE A 13 13.90 8.16 -3.12
CA ILE A 13 14.32 7.09 -4.02
C ILE A 13 15.11 6.07 -3.19
N ASN A 14 14.81 4.78 -3.32
CA ASN A 14 15.56 3.72 -2.61
C ASN A 14 15.81 2.50 -3.51
N LEU A 15 16.87 2.57 -4.31
CA LEU A 15 17.24 1.50 -5.24
C LEU A 15 17.55 0.17 -4.54
N SER A 16 18.14 0.20 -3.35
CA SER A 16 18.43 -1.03 -2.60
C SER A 16 17.15 -1.80 -2.24
N ARG A 17 16.11 -1.09 -1.76
CA ARG A 17 14.81 -1.72 -1.49
C ARG A 17 14.10 -2.14 -2.77
N GLU A 18 14.17 -1.32 -3.83
CA GLU A 18 13.61 -1.68 -5.13
C GLU A 18 14.19 -3.01 -5.62
N LYS A 19 15.51 -3.17 -5.61
CA LYS A 19 16.17 -4.44 -5.99
C LYS A 19 15.65 -5.61 -5.18
N LYS A 20 15.55 -5.48 -3.85
CA LYS A 20 15.04 -6.55 -2.98
C LYS A 20 13.63 -6.99 -3.39
N ILE A 21 12.72 -6.03 -3.58
CA ILE A 21 11.30 -6.30 -3.90
C ILE A 21 11.16 -6.86 -5.30
N PHE A 22 11.83 -6.24 -6.25
CA PHE A 22 11.77 -6.62 -7.65
C PHE A 22 12.26 -8.06 -7.85
N LEU A 23 13.39 -8.43 -7.24
CA LEU A 23 13.89 -9.82 -7.27
C LEU A 23 12.94 -10.79 -6.56
N GLN A 24 12.37 -10.40 -5.41
CA GLN A 24 11.40 -11.24 -4.70
C GLN A 24 10.15 -11.51 -5.54
N ARG A 25 9.59 -10.47 -6.18
CA ARG A 25 8.36 -10.56 -6.98
C ARG A 25 8.57 -11.28 -8.31
N THR A 26 9.74 -11.12 -8.93
CA THR A 26 10.08 -11.77 -10.20
C THR A 26 10.64 -13.18 -10.03
N ARG A 27 10.66 -13.74 -8.80
CA ARG A 27 11.22 -15.08 -8.52
C ARG A 27 10.61 -16.15 -9.44
N ASN A 28 9.28 -16.19 -9.57
CA ASN A 28 8.56 -17.15 -10.41
C ASN A 28 7.48 -16.51 -11.30
N LEU A 29 7.39 -15.17 -11.33
CA LEU A 29 6.23 -14.48 -11.90
C LEU A 29 6.67 -13.56 -13.03
N GLN A 30 6.48 -14.04 -14.25
CA GLN A 30 6.79 -13.30 -15.48
C GLN A 30 6.03 -11.96 -15.57
N LYS A 31 4.81 -11.89 -15.01
CA LYS A 31 3.97 -10.68 -15.02
C LYS A 31 4.59 -9.44 -14.34
N PHE A 32 5.60 -9.63 -13.50
CA PHE A 32 6.30 -8.55 -12.79
C PHE A 32 7.62 -8.15 -13.47
N LEU A 33 8.00 -8.82 -14.56
CA LEU A 33 9.18 -8.44 -15.33
C LEU A 33 8.89 -7.17 -16.16
N PRO A 34 9.91 -6.33 -16.40
CA PRO A 34 9.83 -5.25 -17.36
C PRO A 34 9.48 -5.78 -18.75
N VAL A 35 8.87 -4.92 -19.55
CA VAL A 35 8.63 -5.20 -20.97
C VAL A 35 9.97 -5.56 -21.63
N GLY A 36 9.98 -6.65 -22.40
CA GLY A 36 11.19 -7.13 -23.08
C GLY A 36 12.13 -7.99 -22.22
N MET A 37 11.94 -8.07 -20.91
CA MET A 37 12.82 -8.86 -20.01
C MET A 37 12.38 -10.30 -19.81
N ASN A 38 11.38 -10.79 -20.54
CA ASN A 38 10.88 -12.16 -20.42
C ASN A 38 11.94 -13.24 -20.70
N PHE A 39 12.99 -12.92 -21.46
CA PHE A 39 14.06 -13.85 -21.79
C PHE A 39 14.84 -14.36 -20.56
N VAL A 40 14.87 -13.59 -19.46
CA VAL A 40 15.59 -13.98 -18.23
C VAL A 40 14.99 -15.21 -17.54
N MET A 41 13.79 -15.62 -17.93
CA MET A 41 13.12 -16.83 -17.43
C MET A 41 13.48 -18.09 -18.22
N ARG A 42 14.19 -17.96 -19.35
CA ARG A 42 14.61 -19.11 -20.16
C ARG A 42 15.77 -19.85 -19.48
N LYS A 43 15.93 -21.15 -19.77
CA LYS A 43 16.91 -22.03 -19.09
C LYS A 43 18.34 -21.53 -19.23
N GLU A 44 18.67 -20.86 -20.33
CA GLU A 44 20.00 -20.32 -20.63
C GLU A 44 20.37 -19.17 -19.70
N PHE A 45 19.38 -18.38 -19.25
CA PHE A 45 19.59 -17.15 -18.48
C PHE A 45 19.17 -17.25 -17.01
N ILE A 46 18.43 -18.30 -16.62
CA ILE A 46 17.84 -18.39 -15.28
C ILE A 46 18.87 -18.32 -14.14
N LYS A 47 20.08 -18.87 -14.36
CA LYS A 47 21.19 -18.80 -13.40
C LYS A 47 21.71 -17.37 -13.19
N GLU A 48 21.65 -16.54 -14.23
CA GLU A 48 22.11 -15.16 -14.22
C GLU A 48 20.98 -14.15 -14.02
N LYS A 49 19.72 -14.59 -13.91
CA LYS A 49 18.53 -13.73 -13.85
C LYS A 49 18.69 -12.55 -12.90
N ASN A 50 19.09 -12.81 -11.65
CA ASN A 50 19.20 -11.75 -10.64
C ASN A 50 20.28 -10.73 -10.99
N LYS A 51 21.38 -11.16 -11.62
CA LYS A 51 22.45 -10.28 -12.10
C LYS A 51 21.92 -9.37 -13.21
N ILE A 52 21.22 -9.94 -14.19
CA ILE A 52 20.62 -9.20 -15.31
C ILE A 52 19.58 -8.19 -14.80
N LEU A 53 18.68 -8.61 -13.92
CA LEU A 53 17.65 -7.73 -13.36
C LEU A 53 18.22 -6.61 -12.49
N ASN A 54 19.29 -6.88 -11.72
CA ASN A 54 19.98 -5.84 -10.96
C ASN A 54 20.64 -4.82 -11.90
N ALA A 55 21.35 -5.27 -12.94
CA ALA A 55 21.99 -4.40 -13.91
C ALA A 55 20.95 -3.53 -14.65
N TYR A 56 19.80 -4.11 -14.98
CA TYR A 56 18.65 -3.37 -15.53
C TYR A 56 18.20 -2.24 -14.58
N LEU A 57 18.00 -2.54 -13.29
CA LEU A 57 17.57 -1.53 -12.32
C LEU A 57 18.63 -0.45 -12.11
N ASP A 58 19.91 -0.81 -12.03
CA ASP A 58 21.01 0.15 -11.92
C ASP A 58 20.99 1.13 -13.10
N THR A 59 20.90 0.58 -14.32
CA THR A 59 20.87 1.38 -15.55
C THR A 59 19.63 2.26 -15.61
N TYR A 60 18.46 1.72 -15.26
CA TYR A 60 17.21 2.48 -15.26
C TYR A 60 17.27 3.63 -14.26
N TYR A 61 17.68 3.39 -13.01
CA TYR A 61 17.71 4.43 -11.97
C TYR A 61 18.77 5.49 -12.25
N LEU A 62 19.88 5.12 -12.89
CA LEU A 62 20.88 6.08 -13.37
C LEU A 62 20.30 6.97 -14.47
N ASN A 63 19.70 6.36 -15.50
CA ASN A 63 19.21 7.07 -16.68
C ASN A 63 17.91 7.84 -16.43
N GLN A 64 17.12 7.45 -15.44
CA GLN A 64 15.82 8.05 -15.11
C GLN A 64 15.83 8.81 -13.78
N LYS A 65 17.02 9.22 -13.31
CA LYS A 65 17.21 9.86 -12.01
C LYS A 65 16.31 11.09 -11.83
N GLU A 66 16.25 11.97 -12.82
CA GLU A 66 15.43 13.18 -12.79
C GLU A 66 13.94 12.85 -12.74
N TYR A 67 13.48 11.95 -13.62
CA TYR A 67 12.09 11.48 -13.63
C TYR A 67 11.64 10.87 -12.29
N LEU A 68 12.50 10.09 -11.64
CA LEU A 68 12.23 9.52 -10.33
C LEU A 68 12.20 10.59 -9.24
N ALA A 69 13.09 11.58 -9.30
CA ALA A 69 13.10 12.71 -8.37
C ALA A 69 11.83 13.57 -8.51
N ASP A 70 11.40 13.82 -9.75
CA ASP A 70 10.14 14.54 -10.04
C ASP A 70 8.92 13.78 -9.54
N SER A 71 8.92 12.44 -9.68
CA SER A 71 7.87 11.59 -9.11
C SER A 71 7.80 11.74 -7.58
N VAL A 72 8.94 11.69 -6.89
CA VAL A 72 9.02 11.92 -5.44
C VAL A 72 8.51 13.29 -5.05
N GLN A 73 8.99 14.35 -5.72
CA GLN A 73 8.64 15.73 -5.39
C GLN A 73 7.15 16.03 -5.65
N ASN A 74 6.59 15.50 -6.75
CA ASN A 74 5.18 15.67 -7.05
C ASN A 74 4.30 14.96 -6.02
N THR A 75 4.58 13.70 -5.69
CA THR A 75 3.82 12.97 -4.67
C THR A 75 3.93 13.65 -3.31
N GLN A 76 5.11 14.14 -2.92
CA GLN A 76 5.30 14.93 -1.70
C GLN A 76 4.42 16.18 -1.69
N THR A 77 4.35 16.91 -2.80
CA THR A 77 3.58 18.14 -2.96
C THR A 77 2.08 17.87 -2.91
N LYS A 78 1.61 16.86 -3.64
CA LYS A 78 0.22 16.40 -3.62
C LYS A 78 -0.20 15.93 -2.23
N TRP A 79 0.61 15.11 -1.56
CA TRP A 79 0.31 14.59 -0.23
C TRP A 79 0.14 15.71 0.79
N LYS A 80 1.04 16.71 0.78
CA LYS A 80 0.95 17.89 1.68
C LYS A 80 -0.39 18.63 1.56
N LYS A 81 -1.02 18.64 0.37
CA LYS A 81 -2.32 19.30 0.17
C LYS A 81 -3.47 18.53 0.82
N VAL A 82 -3.39 17.20 0.89
CA VAL A 82 -4.49 16.33 1.32
C VAL A 82 -4.29 15.70 2.71
N GLU A 83 -3.06 15.68 3.25
CA GLU A 83 -2.71 14.93 4.47
C GLU A 83 -3.60 15.29 5.67
N LYS A 84 -3.93 16.57 5.86
CA LYS A 84 -4.78 17.01 6.98
C LYS A 84 -6.20 16.45 6.85
N VAL A 85 -6.76 16.47 5.65
CA VAL A 85 -8.10 15.93 5.36
C VAL A 85 -8.09 14.42 5.53
N PHE A 86 -7.05 13.75 5.02
CA PHE A 86 -6.83 12.32 5.21
C PHE A 86 -6.89 11.93 6.69
N PHE A 87 -6.03 12.53 7.51
CA PHE A 87 -5.94 12.20 8.94
C PHE A 87 -7.26 12.45 9.68
N ASN A 88 -7.94 13.56 9.40
CA ASN A 88 -9.23 13.85 10.01
C ASN A 88 -10.33 12.84 9.64
N LYS A 89 -10.31 12.30 8.41
CA LYS A 89 -11.27 11.26 8.00
C LYS A 89 -10.95 9.92 8.65
N VAL A 90 -9.66 9.56 8.70
CA VAL A 90 -9.20 8.33 9.37
C VAL A 90 -9.52 8.39 10.86
N ASP A 91 -9.32 9.52 11.52
CA ASP A 91 -9.67 9.71 12.92
C ASP A 91 -11.14 9.39 13.21
N LYS A 92 -12.07 9.90 12.40
CA LYS A 92 -13.49 9.61 12.55
C LYS A 92 -13.80 8.13 12.38
N MET A 93 -13.10 7.48 11.46
CA MET A 93 -13.28 6.07 11.15
C MET A 93 -12.76 5.15 12.24
N PHE A 94 -11.63 5.49 12.86
CA PHE A 94 -10.96 4.70 13.90
C PHE A 94 -11.23 5.26 15.30
N ASN A 95 -12.38 5.88 15.55
CA ASN A 95 -12.80 6.35 16.88
C ASN A 95 -11.74 7.21 17.59
N ASN A 96 -11.09 8.10 16.85
CA ASN A 96 -9.97 8.95 17.27
C ASN A 96 -8.73 8.22 17.79
N TRP A 97 -8.54 6.96 17.43
CA TRP A 97 -7.35 6.19 17.79
C TRP A 97 -6.06 6.93 17.41
N PRO A 98 -5.04 6.96 18.29
CA PRO A 98 -3.79 7.62 17.97
C PRO A 98 -3.03 6.88 16.87
N TRP A 99 -2.48 7.62 15.93
CA TRP A 99 -1.55 7.06 14.95
C TRP A 99 -0.31 6.49 15.65
N PRO A 100 0.19 5.31 15.23
CA PRO A 100 1.43 4.79 15.77
C PRO A 100 2.58 5.75 15.48
N LYS A 101 3.40 6.04 16.50
CA LYS A 101 4.58 6.88 16.32
C LYS A 101 5.61 6.16 15.45
N GLY A 102 6.32 6.90 14.60
CA GLY A 102 7.43 6.37 13.81
C GLY A 102 7.93 7.34 12.75
N ASN A 103 8.97 6.91 12.04
CA ASN A 103 9.51 7.64 10.90
C ASN A 103 8.91 7.08 9.60
N TYR A 104 7.82 7.70 9.15
CA TYR A 104 7.07 7.26 7.98
C TYR A 104 7.82 7.62 6.70
N ARG A 105 8.09 6.62 5.86
CA ARG A 105 8.87 6.79 4.64
C ARG A 105 8.20 6.11 3.46
N GLY A 106 8.01 6.86 2.38
CA GLY A 106 7.61 6.34 1.08
C GLY A 106 8.81 6.28 0.14
N TYR A 107 9.00 5.21 -0.63
CA TYR A 107 9.97 5.21 -1.73
C TYR A 107 9.30 4.91 -3.07
N VAL A 108 9.75 5.62 -4.10
CA VAL A 108 9.20 5.43 -5.46
C VAL A 108 9.65 4.08 -6.02
N SER A 109 8.72 3.35 -6.62
CA SER A 109 8.93 2.01 -7.17
C SER A 109 8.40 1.88 -8.59
N ILE A 110 9.18 1.20 -9.44
CA ILE A 110 8.82 0.83 -10.81
C ILE A 110 8.40 -0.64 -10.92
N ALA A 111 8.58 -1.44 -9.86
CA ALA A 111 8.26 -2.86 -9.79
C ALA A 111 6.76 -3.19 -9.94
N ARG A 112 5.89 -2.19 -10.06
CA ARG A 112 4.41 -2.33 -10.16
C ARG A 112 3.81 -3.15 -9.01
N SER A 113 4.52 -3.20 -7.88
CA SER A 113 4.12 -3.79 -6.60
C SER A 113 4.55 -2.82 -5.52
N PHE A 114 3.64 -2.48 -4.61
CA PHE A 114 3.85 -1.43 -3.62
C PHE A 114 3.79 -2.00 -2.22
N PRO A 115 4.80 -2.80 -1.79
CA PRO A 115 4.77 -3.39 -0.47
C PRO A 115 4.93 -2.35 0.64
N ARG A 116 4.46 -2.73 1.81
CA ARG A 116 4.61 -2.03 3.09
C ARG A 116 5.40 -2.87 4.09
N TYR A 117 6.03 -2.19 5.03
CA TYR A 117 6.79 -2.75 6.13
C TYR A 117 6.27 -2.10 7.42
N ILE A 118 5.37 -2.80 8.12
CA ILE A 118 4.54 -2.26 9.21
C ILE A 118 5.36 -1.73 10.39
N GLU A 119 6.41 -2.47 10.78
CA GLU A 119 7.29 -2.10 11.90
C GLU A 119 8.14 -0.87 11.55
N GLU A 120 8.69 -0.84 10.33
CA GLU A 120 9.57 0.23 9.87
C GLU A 120 8.83 1.52 9.50
N LYS A 121 7.50 1.48 9.36
CA LYS A 121 6.66 2.54 8.76
C LYS A 121 7.11 2.93 7.36
N VAL A 122 7.52 1.94 6.57
CA VAL A 122 8.04 2.12 5.21
C VAL A 122 7.07 1.53 4.19
N PHE A 123 6.86 2.20 3.06
CA PHE A 123 6.07 1.66 1.95
C PHE A 123 6.60 2.11 0.59
N ALA A 124 6.25 1.38 -0.46
CA ALA A 124 6.50 1.78 -1.85
C ALA A 124 5.31 2.56 -2.42
N PHE A 125 5.57 3.45 -3.37
CA PHE A 125 4.52 4.12 -4.14
C PHE A 125 4.90 4.20 -5.63
N PRO A 126 3.92 4.30 -6.55
CA PRO A 126 4.19 4.32 -7.98
C PRO A 126 4.80 5.63 -8.48
N THR A 127 5.48 5.56 -9.62
CA THR A 127 5.73 6.72 -10.48
C THR A 127 4.43 7.22 -11.13
N GLN A 128 4.43 8.44 -11.65
CA GLN A 128 3.25 9.04 -12.29
C GLN A 128 2.81 8.32 -13.57
N SER A 129 3.72 7.60 -14.24
CA SER A 129 3.42 6.85 -15.46
C SER A 129 2.74 5.49 -15.17
N TYR A 130 2.63 5.10 -13.90
CA TYR A 130 1.97 3.87 -13.53
C TYR A 130 0.46 3.95 -13.78
N LYS A 131 -0.03 3.15 -14.73
CA LYS A 131 -1.42 3.14 -15.22
C LYS A 131 -1.85 4.52 -15.79
N PRO A 132 -1.36 4.88 -16.99
CA PRO A 132 -1.77 6.10 -17.68
C PRO A 132 -3.30 6.22 -17.76
N GLY A 133 -3.82 7.43 -17.59
CA GLY A 133 -5.26 7.69 -17.51
C GLY A 133 -5.88 7.50 -16.12
N ARG A 134 -5.09 7.11 -15.10
CA ARG A 134 -5.52 7.13 -13.70
C ARG A 134 -4.80 8.23 -12.92
N GLU A 135 -5.44 9.39 -12.88
CA GLU A 135 -4.93 10.52 -12.10
C GLU A 135 -4.80 10.17 -10.61
N ASN A 136 -3.79 10.78 -9.96
CA ASN A 136 -3.55 10.67 -8.52
C ASN A 136 -3.39 9.23 -7.98
N ILE A 137 -2.93 8.30 -8.82
CA ILE A 137 -2.63 6.92 -8.41
C ILE A 137 -1.58 6.85 -7.29
N ASP A 138 -0.63 7.78 -7.28
CA ASP A 138 0.37 7.94 -6.24
C ASP A 138 -0.25 8.30 -4.88
N LEU A 139 -1.21 9.23 -4.88
CA LEU A 139 -1.98 9.57 -3.67
C LEU A 139 -2.83 8.40 -3.19
N ARG A 140 -3.46 7.66 -4.11
CA ARG A 140 -4.24 6.48 -3.76
C ARG A 140 -3.39 5.45 -3.03
N VAL A 141 -2.28 5.04 -3.66
CA VAL A 141 -1.39 4.03 -3.08
C VAL A 141 -0.81 4.53 -1.77
N THR A 142 -0.36 5.78 -1.70
CA THR A 142 0.12 6.38 -0.44
C THR A 142 -0.93 6.29 0.67
N SER A 143 -2.17 6.65 0.37
CA SER A 143 -3.26 6.62 1.35
C SER A 143 -3.64 5.20 1.77
N HIS A 144 -3.64 4.26 0.82
CA HIS A 144 -3.85 2.83 1.04
C HIS A 144 -2.79 2.26 2.00
N GLU A 145 -1.51 2.52 1.74
CA GLU A 145 -0.42 2.05 2.61
C GLU A 145 -0.44 2.74 3.98
N MET A 146 -0.87 4.01 4.04
CA MET A 146 -1.06 4.71 5.31
C MET A 146 -2.16 4.09 6.17
N LEU A 147 -3.28 3.68 5.58
CA LEU A 147 -4.37 3.00 6.30
C LEU A 147 -3.88 1.72 6.95
N HIS A 148 -3.07 0.92 6.26
CA HIS A 148 -2.50 -0.29 6.84
C HIS A 148 -1.73 -0.04 8.15
N PHE A 149 -1.00 1.08 8.28
CA PHE A 149 -0.26 1.34 9.52
C PHE A 149 -1.16 1.58 10.72
N ILE A 150 -2.29 2.29 10.56
CA ILE A 150 -3.24 2.49 11.66
C ILE A 150 -4.08 1.23 11.90
N GLU A 151 -4.46 0.52 10.84
CA GLU A 151 -5.21 -0.73 10.94
C GLU A 151 -4.47 -1.79 11.74
N TYR A 152 -3.18 -2.02 11.43
CA TYR A 152 -2.38 -2.99 12.17
C TYR A 152 -2.27 -2.61 13.65
N ASP A 153 -2.00 -1.34 13.94
CA ASP A 153 -1.89 -0.86 15.32
C ASP A 153 -3.22 -1.00 16.08
N TYR A 154 -4.33 -0.64 15.42
CA TYR A 154 -5.68 -0.74 15.97
C TYR A 154 -6.08 -2.18 16.27
N LEU A 155 -5.91 -3.09 15.31
CA LEU A 155 -6.24 -4.50 15.45
C LEU A 155 -5.40 -5.17 16.54
N GLN A 156 -4.09 -4.90 16.57
CA GLN A 156 -3.18 -5.49 17.54
C GLN A 156 -3.41 -4.97 18.96
N LYS A 157 -3.45 -3.64 19.13
CA LYS A 157 -3.48 -3.05 20.48
C LYS A 157 -4.87 -2.95 21.08
N LYS A 158 -5.90 -2.70 20.26
CA LYS A 158 -7.29 -2.60 20.77
C LYS A 158 -7.98 -3.95 20.85
N PHE A 159 -7.74 -4.84 19.88
CA PHE A 159 -8.44 -6.12 19.78
C PHE A 159 -7.56 -7.35 20.06
N GLY A 160 -6.26 -7.18 20.35
CA GLY A 160 -5.36 -8.28 20.65
C GLY A 160 -5.08 -9.21 19.47
N LEU A 161 -5.46 -8.80 18.24
CA LEU A 161 -5.33 -9.63 17.05
C LEU A 161 -3.88 -9.66 16.57
N GLN A 162 -3.35 -10.86 16.37
CA GLN A 162 -1.99 -11.03 15.86
C GLN A 162 -1.98 -10.89 14.34
N ALA A 163 -0.98 -10.16 13.83
CA ALA A 163 -0.80 -10.04 12.39
C ALA A 163 -0.44 -11.41 11.80
N SER A 164 -1.10 -11.77 10.71
CA SER A 164 -0.77 -12.93 9.91
C SER A 164 -0.54 -12.51 8.45
N GLU A 165 0.51 -13.06 7.85
CA GLU A 165 0.89 -12.74 6.47
C GLU A 165 -0.08 -13.36 5.45
N SER A 166 -0.05 -12.85 4.21
CA SER A 166 -0.94 -13.30 3.11
C SER A 166 -0.83 -14.80 2.79
N ASN A 167 0.28 -15.44 3.16
CA ASN A 167 0.57 -16.85 2.90
C ASN A 167 0.33 -17.76 4.12
N SER A 168 -0.20 -17.22 5.23
CA SER A 168 -0.61 -18.05 6.37
C SER A 168 -1.87 -18.86 6.02
N PRO A 169 -2.08 -20.06 6.62
CA PRO A 169 -3.26 -20.88 6.34
C PRO A 169 -4.60 -20.18 6.62
N ASP A 170 -4.63 -19.26 7.58
CA ASP A 170 -5.83 -18.48 7.93
C ASP A 170 -5.90 -17.16 7.15
N ASN A 171 -4.78 -16.45 6.94
CA ASN A 171 -4.59 -15.13 6.28
C ASN A 171 -5.72 -14.07 6.43
N THR A 172 -6.66 -14.28 7.35
CA THR A 172 -7.85 -13.45 7.57
C THR A 172 -7.46 -12.05 8.00
N PHE A 173 -6.40 -11.90 8.80
CA PHE A 173 -5.87 -10.58 9.19
C PHE A 173 -5.46 -9.78 7.94
N TRP A 174 -4.61 -10.36 7.09
CA TRP A 174 -4.19 -9.71 5.86
C TRP A 174 -5.38 -9.40 4.94
N GLN A 175 -6.24 -10.39 4.68
CA GLN A 175 -7.43 -10.19 3.83
C GLN A 175 -8.35 -9.09 4.37
N PHE A 176 -8.52 -9.01 5.70
CA PHE A 176 -9.30 -7.98 6.36
C PHE A 176 -8.73 -6.60 6.06
N THR A 177 -7.43 -6.38 6.26
CA THR A 177 -6.80 -5.07 6.02
C THR A 177 -6.90 -4.65 4.54
N GLU A 178 -6.65 -5.56 3.60
CA GLU A 178 -6.82 -5.27 2.17
C GLU A 178 -8.29 -4.93 1.81
N ASN A 179 -9.25 -5.70 2.35
CA ASN A 179 -10.66 -5.47 2.08
C ASN A 179 -11.20 -4.20 2.75
N LEU A 180 -10.71 -3.86 3.94
CA LEU A 180 -11.09 -2.62 4.62
C LEU A 180 -10.66 -1.42 3.77
N ASN A 181 -9.44 -1.42 3.24
CA ASN A 181 -9.01 -0.42 2.27
C ASN A 181 -9.92 -0.37 1.04
N VAL A 182 -10.33 -1.51 0.47
CA VAL A 182 -11.26 -1.53 -0.68
C VAL A 182 -12.63 -0.94 -0.31
N LEU A 183 -13.14 -1.23 0.90
CA LEU A 183 -14.40 -0.64 1.39
C LEU A 183 -14.30 0.87 1.49
N ILE A 184 -13.26 1.37 2.15
CA ILE A 184 -12.96 2.80 2.28
C ILE A 184 -12.80 3.40 0.89
N GLU A 185 -12.10 2.69 0.01
CA GLU A 185 -11.74 3.20 -1.29
C GLU A 185 -12.93 3.41 -2.21
N ASN A 186 -13.98 2.62 -2.01
CA ASN A 186 -15.24 2.69 -2.75
C ASN A 186 -16.26 3.64 -2.09
N THR A 187 -15.84 4.49 -1.15
CA THR A 187 -16.66 5.56 -0.59
C THR A 187 -16.26 6.94 -1.12
N ASN A 188 -17.01 7.98 -0.73
CA ASN A 188 -16.66 9.38 -0.98
C ASN A 188 -15.43 9.86 -0.17
N PHE A 189 -14.66 8.96 0.45
CA PHE A 189 -13.40 9.27 1.13
C PHE A 189 -12.44 10.05 0.22
N TRP A 190 -12.40 9.73 -1.08
CA TRP A 190 -11.46 10.31 -2.05
C TRP A 190 -11.94 11.54 -2.81
N ARG A 191 -13.13 12.05 -2.53
CA ARG A 191 -13.67 13.19 -3.30
C ARG A 191 -12.68 14.37 -3.32
N GLU A 192 -12.04 14.64 -2.19
CA GLU A 192 -11.05 15.71 -2.02
C GLU A 192 -9.67 15.37 -2.62
N PHE A 193 -9.48 14.14 -3.10
CA PHE A 193 -8.26 13.66 -3.77
C PHE A 193 -8.42 13.62 -5.30
N ASN A 194 -9.61 13.99 -5.82
CA ASN A 194 -9.97 13.89 -7.23
C ASN A 194 -9.66 12.50 -7.82
N MET A 195 -10.08 11.45 -7.11
CA MET A 195 -9.94 10.06 -7.58
C MET A 195 -11.31 9.49 -7.93
N GLY A 196 -11.48 9.05 -9.18
CA GLY A 196 -12.79 8.61 -9.71
C GLY A 196 -12.93 7.12 -10.04
N TYR A 197 -11.95 6.28 -9.75
CA TYR A 197 -11.96 4.86 -10.16
C TYR A 197 -12.21 3.91 -8.98
N LYS A 198 -13.09 2.92 -9.23
CA LYS A 198 -13.45 1.88 -8.25
C LYS A 198 -12.29 0.94 -7.97
N SER A 199 -12.36 0.33 -6.79
CA SER A 199 -11.46 -0.69 -6.29
C SER A 199 -12.14 -2.04 -6.28
N GLU A 200 -11.38 -3.06 -6.62
CA GLU A 200 -11.80 -4.44 -6.53
C GLU A 200 -10.88 -5.16 -5.54
N PRO A 201 -11.42 -6.04 -4.69
CA PRO A 201 -10.61 -6.89 -3.83
C PRO A 201 -9.80 -7.88 -4.68
N TYR A 202 -8.65 -8.30 -4.15
CA TYR A 202 -7.92 -9.44 -4.72
C TYR A 202 -8.83 -10.67 -4.81
N SER A 203 -8.58 -11.56 -5.77
CA SER A 203 -9.35 -12.79 -6.00
C SER A 203 -9.61 -13.56 -4.70
N ASP A 204 -8.56 -13.71 -3.90
CA ASP A 204 -8.58 -14.53 -2.69
C ASP A 204 -9.31 -13.83 -1.53
N CYS A 205 -9.49 -12.50 -1.63
CA CYS A 205 -10.16 -11.67 -0.62
C CYS A 205 -11.67 -11.50 -0.88
N GLN A 206 -12.18 -11.90 -2.05
CA GLN A 206 -13.56 -11.63 -2.49
C GLN A 206 -14.62 -12.17 -1.52
N LYS A 207 -14.44 -13.39 -1.02
CA LYS A 207 -15.40 -14.03 -0.10
C LYS A 207 -15.53 -13.25 1.21
N LEU A 208 -14.40 -12.80 1.77
CA LEU A 208 -14.39 -12.01 2.99
C LEU A 208 -14.94 -10.60 2.73
N TYR A 209 -14.58 -9.99 1.60
CA TYR A 209 -15.07 -8.67 1.19
C TYR A 209 -16.60 -8.59 1.19
N VAL A 210 -17.29 -9.56 0.59
CA VAL A 210 -18.76 -9.59 0.54
C VAL A 210 -19.37 -9.61 1.94
N LYS A 211 -18.76 -10.35 2.87
CA LYS A 211 -19.21 -10.38 4.29
C LYS A 211 -18.96 -9.04 4.97
N MET A 212 -17.75 -8.51 4.85
CA MET A 212 -17.36 -7.23 5.44
C MET A 212 -18.24 -6.08 4.91
N LYS A 213 -18.50 -6.04 3.60
CA LYS A 213 -19.37 -5.04 2.98
C LYS A 213 -20.78 -5.04 3.57
N LYS A 214 -21.39 -6.21 3.73
CA LYS A 214 -22.73 -6.33 4.34
C LYS A 214 -22.78 -5.81 5.79
N ILE A 215 -21.69 -5.96 6.54
CA ILE A 215 -21.58 -5.44 7.92
C ILE A 215 -21.36 -3.93 7.87
N TRP A 216 -20.40 -3.48 7.06
CA TRP A 216 -19.99 -2.09 6.92
C TRP A 216 -21.13 -1.18 6.45
N ASP A 217 -21.94 -1.62 5.47
CA ASP A 217 -23.02 -0.81 4.91
C ASP A 217 -24.15 -0.50 5.91
N LYS A 218 -24.24 -1.24 7.04
CA LYS A 218 -25.29 -1.00 8.04
C LYS A 218 -25.07 0.28 8.84
N ASN A 219 -23.86 0.50 9.34
CA ASN A 219 -23.56 1.62 10.24
C ASN A 219 -22.16 2.23 10.08
N LYS A 220 -21.30 1.67 9.22
CA LYS A 220 -19.91 2.10 9.01
C LYS A 220 -19.09 2.18 10.29
N ASP A 221 -19.38 1.28 11.23
CA ASP A 221 -18.70 1.16 12.52
C ASP A 221 -17.54 0.16 12.40
N ILE A 222 -16.31 0.65 12.62
CA ILE A 222 -15.10 -0.16 12.53
C ILE A 222 -15.02 -1.22 13.62
N ASP A 223 -15.49 -0.94 14.83
CA ASP A 223 -15.42 -1.89 15.95
C ASP A 223 -16.40 -3.04 15.70
N ASN A 224 -17.61 -2.72 15.28
CA ASN A 224 -18.60 -3.72 14.88
C ASN A 224 -18.10 -4.57 13.69
N LEU A 225 -17.47 -3.93 12.69
CA LEU A 225 -16.89 -4.64 11.56
C LEU A 225 -15.81 -5.65 12.01
N ILE A 226 -14.88 -5.23 12.87
CA ILE A 226 -13.82 -6.09 13.41
C ILE A 226 -14.41 -7.22 14.24
N LYS A 227 -15.27 -6.90 15.22
CA LYS A 227 -15.87 -7.91 16.10
C LYS A 227 -16.64 -8.98 15.34
N LYS A 228 -17.46 -8.58 14.36
CA LYS A 228 -18.23 -9.54 13.53
C LYS A 228 -17.34 -10.35 12.60
N THR A 229 -16.24 -9.78 12.10
CA THR A 229 -15.34 -10.49 11.18
C THR A 229 -14.49 -11.52 11.92
N PHE A 230 -13.91 -11.14 13.07
CA PHE A 230 -13.03 -11.99 13.86
C PHE A 230 -13.75 -12.77 14.97
N LYS A 231 -15.09 -12.68 15.05
CA LYS A 231 -15.94 -13.35 16.05
C LYS A 231 -15.51 -13.02 17.50
N LEU A 232 -15.24 -11.74 17.75
CA LEU A 232 -14.89 -11.24 19.08
C LEU A 232 -16.17 -10.86 19.84
N ASN A 233 -16.12 -11.00 21.17
CA ASN A 233 -17.22 -10.63 22.08
C ASN A 233 -17.31 -9.10 22.26
#